data_AF-A0A2N2ZJB5-F1
#
_entry.id   AF-A0A2N2ZJB5-F1
#
_cell.length_a   1.000
_cell.length_b   1.000
_cell.length_c   1.000
_cell.angle_alpha   90.00
_cell.angle_beta   90.00
_cell.angle_gamma   90.00
#
_symmetry.space_group_name_H-M   'P 1'
#
loop_
_entity.id
_entity.type
_entity.pdbx_description
1 polymer ?
#
loop_
_entity_poly.entity_id
_entity_poly.type
_entity_poly.pdbx_seq_one_letter_code
_entity_poly.pdbx_strand_id
1 'polypeptide(L)'
;AIYWMFGAYFLHVIGELSISPVALSFITKLAPLKYASLMMGAYFMVSGIGNKVAGYIGEAAQNAGEYTIFMGVFIFCVSFGLLLVVFVKKLKKLTHGADDIDHKVVIVEAE
;
A
#
# COMPACT_ATOMS: atom_id res chain seq x y z
N ALA A 1 26.17 -9.44 -10.87
CA ALA A 1 25.39 -9.65 -9.64
C ALA A 1 24.84 -8.34 -9.07
N ILE A 2 25.68 -7.32 -8.81
CA ILE A 2 25.27 -6.03 -8.23
C ILE A 2 24.20 -5.28 -9.04
N TYR A 3 24.28 -5.27 -10.37
CA TYR A 3 23.28 -4.58 -11.21
C TYR A 3 21.87 -5.17 -11.08
N TRP A 4 21.76 -6.49 -10.87
CA TRP A 4 20.47 -7.16 -10.67
C TRP A 4 19.84 -6.79 -9.32
N MET A 5 20.64 -6.82 -8.25
CA MET A 5 20.19 -6.37 -6.94
C MET A 5 19.79 -4.90 -6.97
N PHE A 6 20.61 -4.04 -7.58
CA PHE A 6 20.29 -2.61 -7.72
C PHE A 6 18.95 -2.40 -8.44
N GLY A 7 18.72 -3.08 -9.57
CA GLY A 7 17.46 -3.00 -10.30
C GLY A 7 16.25 -3.45 -9.48
N ALA A 8 16.37 -4.57 -8.74
CA ALA A 8 15.30 -5.09 -7.90
C ALA A 8 14.95 -4.13 -6.75
N TYR A 9 15.95 -3.63 -6.03
CA TYR A 9 15.74 -2.66 -4.94
C TYR A 9 15.25 -1.31 -5.45
N PHE A 10 15.72 -0.85 -6.60
CA PHE A 10 15.27 0.39 -7.22
C PHE A 10 13.77 0.34 -7.57
N LEU A 11 13.33 -0.75 -8.22
CA LEU A 11 11.90 -0.96 -8.52
C LEU A 11 11.06 -1.08 -7.25
N HIS A 12 11.59 -1.75 -6.23
CA HIS A 12 10.91 -1.87 -4.94
C HIS A 12 10.70 -0.51 -4.27
N VAL A 13 11.74 0.34 -4.23
CA VAL A 13 11.66 1.68 -3.64
C VAL A 13 10.71 2.60 -4.42
N ILE A 14 10.65 2.49 -5.75
CA ILE A 14 9.65 3.23 -6.56
C ILE A 14 8.22 2.82 -6.17
N GLY A 15 7.98 1.52 -5.96
CA GLY A 15 6.70 1.00 -5.49
C GLY A 15 6.32 1.57 -4.12
N GLU A 16 7.25 1.51 -3.17
CA GLU A 16 7.09 2.07 -1.82
C GLU A 16 6.78 3.56 -1.83
N LEU A 17 7.54 4.34 -2.62
CA LEU A 17 7.37 5.79 -2.72
C LEU A 17 6.02 6.17 -3.34
N SER A 18 5.44 5.31 -4.19
CA SER A 18 4.14 5.56 -4.80
C SER A 18 2.97 5.20 -3.87
N ILE A 19 3.13 4.15 -3.06
CA ILE A 19 2.08 3.65 -2.17
C ILE A 19 1.98 4.48 -0.88
N SER A 20 3.10 4.83 -0.27
CA SER A 20 3.15 5.51 1.03
C SER A 20 2.40 6.86 1.08
N PRO A 21 2.57 7.81 0.14
CA PRO A 21 1.85 9.09 0.17
C PRO A 21 0.36 8.94 -0.18
N VAL A 22 0.03 7.97 -1.04
CA VAL A 22 -1.36 7.70 -1.46
C VAL A 22 -2.15 7.09 -0.30
N ALA A 23 -1.61 6.07 0.36
CA ALA A 23 -2.27 5.40 1.47
C ALA A 23 -2.59 6.40 2.61
N LEU A 24 -1.62 7.22 3.00
CA LEU A 24 -1.80 8.19 4.08
C LEU A 24 -2.82 9.29 3.71
N SER A 25 -2.81 9.77 2.47
CA SER A 25 -3.78 10.75 2.00
C SER A 25 -5.22 10.19 1.99
N PHE A 26 -5.41 8.93 1.59
CA PHE A 26 -6.73 8.30 1.62
C PHE A 26 -7.26 8.12 3.05
N ILE A 27 -6.40 7.72 3.99
CA ILE A 27 -6.81 7.52 5.37
C ILE A 27 -7.23 8.84 6.01
N THR A 28 -6.48 9.92 5.80
CA THR A 28 -6.83 11.23 6.38
C THR A 28 -8.04 11.88 5.71
N LYS A 29 -8.25 11.66 4.40
CA LYS A 29 -9.42 12.17 3.68
C LYS A 29 -10.72 11.43 4.01
N LEU A 30 -10.68 10.12 4.25
CA LEU A 30 -11.86 9.32 4.59
C LEU A 30 -12.11 9.18 6.10
N ALA A 31 -11.11 9.48 6.95
CA ALA A 31 -11.28 9.34 8.39
C ALA A 31 -12.23 10.42 8.95
N PRO A 32 -13.30 10.02 9.67
CA PRO A 32 -14.10 10.97 10.43
C PRO A 32 -13.24 11.61 11.54
N LEU A 33 -13.36 12.93 11.72
CA LEU A 33 -12.53 13.74 12.64
C LEU A 33 -12.43 13.17 14.07
N LYS A 34 -13.47 12.50 14.55
CA LYS A 34 -13.50 11.87 15.89
C LYS A 34 -12.66 10.58 16.01
N TYR A 35 -12.36 9.90 14.91
CA TYR A 35 -11.67 8.61 14.90
C TYR A 35 -10.36 8.62 14.08
N ALA A 36 -9.81 9.81 13.80
CA ALA A 36 -8.58 9.95 13.02
C ALA A 36 -7.40 9.15 13.61
N SER A 37 -7.23 9.18 14.94
CA SER A 37 -6.18 8.41 15.63
C SER A 37 -6.42 6.90 15.58
N LEU A 38 -7.68 6.45 15.59
CA LEU A 38 -8.05 5.04 15.45
C LEU A 38 -7.75 4.52 14.03
N MET A 39 -8.06 5.30 13.00
CA MET A 39 -7.76 4.96 11.61
C MET A 39 -6.25 4.88 11.35
N MET A 40 -5.47 5.79 11.95
CA MET A 40 -4.00 5.70 11.89
C MET A 40 -3.46 4.50 12.67
N GLY A 41 -4.07 4.16 13.82
CA GLY A 41 -3.76 2.92 14.55
C GLY A 41 -4.05 1.66 13.74
N ALA A 42 -5.16 1.62 13.00
CA ALA A 42 -5.50 0.53 12.10
C ALA A 42 -4.51 0.42 10.93
N TYR A 43 -4.04 1.54 10.38
CA TYR A 43 -3.00 1.54 9.34
C TYR A 43 -1.71 0.86 9.81
N PHE A 44 -1.21 1.23 10.99
CA PHE A 44 -0.03 0.59 11.57
C PHE A 44 -0.28 -0.88 11.95
N MET A 45 -1.48 -1.22 12.41
CA MET A 45 -1.84 -2.62 12.70
C MET A 45 -1.78 -3.47 11.43
N VAL A 46 -2.36 -3.00 10.32
CA VAL A 46 -2.32 -3.72 9.04
C VAL A 46 -0.88 -3.87 8.54
N SER A 47 -0.05 -2.82 8.65
CA SER A 47 1.37 -2.89 8.30
C SER A 47 2.14 -3.90 9.17
N GLY A 48 1.88 -3.92 10.49
CA GLY A 48 2.49 -4.88 11.41
C GLY A 48 2.08 -6.33 11.13
N ILE A 49 0.81 -6.58 10.82
CA ILE A 49 0.32 -7.90 10.40
C ILE A 49 0.97 -8.30 9.08
N GLY A 50 1.11 -7.38 8.12
CA GLY A 50 1.80 -7.60 6.86
C GLY A 50 3.24 -8.06 7.06
N ASN A 51 3.99 -7.37 7.93
CA ASN A 51 5.38 -7.75 8.27
C ASN A 51 5.47 -9.14 8.93
N LYS A 52 4.50 -9.48 9.80
CA LYS A 52 4.45 -10.82 10.42
C LYS A 52 4.20 -11.90 9.38
N VAL A 53 3.28 -11.68 8.44
CA VAL A 53 2.99 -12.62 7.34
C VAL A 53 4.21 -12.74 6.41
N ALA A 54 4.88 -11.63 6.11
CA ALA A 54 6.12 -11.65 5.32
C ALA A 54 7.22 -12.51 5.99
N GLY A 55 7.33 -12.45 7.32
CA GLY A 55 8.23 -13.30 8.10
C GLY A 55 7.93 -14.80 7.93
N TYR A 56 6.65 -15.20 8.04
CA TYR A 56 6.25 -16.61 7.82
C TYR A 56 6.52 -17.09 6.39
N ILE A 57 6.29 -16.23 5.39
CA ILE A 57 6.61 -16.55 3.99
C ILE A 57 8.13 -16.70 3.80
N GLY A 58 8.93 -15.87 4.49
CA GLY A 58 10.39 -15.97 4.50
C GLY A 58 10.89 -17.28 5.13
N GLU A 59 10.31 -17.71 6.25
CA GLU A 59 10.63 -18.98 6.89
C GLU A 59 10.26 -20.18 5.98
N ALA A 60 9.10 -20.11 5.32
CA ALA A 60 8.68 -21.13 4.37
C ALA A 60 9.63 -21.23 3.16
N ALA A 61 10.28 -20.13 2.76
CA ALA A 61 11.25 -20.12 1.65
C ALA A 61 12.51 -20.93 1.95
N GLN A 62 12.93 -21.05 3.22
CA GLN A 62 14.08 -21.88 3.60
C GLN A 62 13.82 -23.39 3.39
N ASN A 63 12.57 -23.83 3.54
CA ASN A 63 12.20 -25.24 3.46
C ASN A 63 11.69 -25.65 2.07
N ALA A 64 10.94 -24.77 1.38
CA ALA A 64 10.28 -25.08 0.10
C ALA A 64 11.07 -24.62 -1.15
N GLY A 65 12.17 -23.90 -0.95
CA GLY A 65 12.99 -23.32 -2.01
C GLY A 65 12.62 -21.87 -2.34
N GLU A 66 13.65 -21.03 -2.43
CA GLU A 66 13.54 -19.57 -2.61
C GLU A 66 12.79 -19.19 -3.89
N TYR A 67 13.09 -19.89 -4.99
CA TYR A 67 12.48 -19.64 -6.30
C TYR A 67 10.96 -19.91 -6.31
N THR A 68 10.51 -20.99 -5.67
CA THR A 68 9.09 -21.38 -5.63
C THR A 68 8.26 -20.35 -4.88
N ILE A 69 8.75 -19.92 -3.71
CA ILE A 69 8.06 -18.90 -2.90
C ILE A 69 8.08 -17.54 -3.62
N PHE A 70 9.22 -17.13 -4.19
CA PHE A 70 9.32 -15.85 -4.89
C PHE A 70 8.35 -15.79 -6.09
N MET A 71 8.27 -16.87 -6.87
CA MET A 71 7.36 -16.95 -8.01
C MET A 71 5.88 -17.00 -7.57
N GLY A 72 5.59 -17.68 -6.45
CA GLY A 72 4.26 -17.69 -5.84
C GLY A 72 3.80 -16.30 -5.39
N VAL A 73 4.67 -15.56 -4.69
CA VAL A 73 4.41 -14.17 -4.27
C VAL A 73 4.22 -13.27 -5.49
N PHE A 74 5.05 -13.41 -6.52
CA PHE A 74 4.92 -12.64 -7.76
C PHE A 74 3.55 -12.85 -8.43
N ILE A 75 3.12 -14.11 -8.61
CA ILE A 75 1.82 -14.44 -9.21
C ILE A 75 0.67 -13.91 -8.35
N PHE A 76 0.76 -14.06 -7.04
CA PHE A 76 -0.23 -13.53 -6.11
C PHE A 76 -0.34 -12.00 -6.19
N CYS A 77 0.78 -11.28 -6.19
CA CYS A 77 0.79 -9.82 -6.33
C CYS A 77 0.23 -9.34 -7.67
N VAL A 78 0.59 -9.99 -8.79
CA VAL A 78 0.10 -9.63 -10.12
C VAL A 78 -1.40 -9.90 -10.25
N SER A 79 -1.86 -11.07 -9.81
CA SER A 79 -3.29 -11.42 -9.85
C SER A 79 -4.14 -10.50 -8.97
N PHE A 80 -3.67 -10.21 -7.74
CA PHE A 80 -4.34 -9.27 -6.85
C PHE A 80 -4.35 -7.84 -7.42
N GLY A 81 -3.24 -7.39 -7.99
CA GLY A 81 -3.15 -6.10 -8.67
C GLY A 81 -4.13 -5.97 -9.84
N LEU A 82 -4.22 -7.00 -10.69
CA LEU A 82 -5.18 -7.04 -11.79
C LEU A 82 -6.63 -7.02 -11.27
N LEU A 83 -6.92 -7.80 -10.24
CA LEU A 83 -8.23 -7.82 -9.59
C LEU A 83 -8.58 -6.43 -9.04
N LEU A 84 -7.65 -5.74 -8.38
CA LEU A 84 -7.86 -4.37 -7.93
C LEU A 84 -8.16 -3.42 -9.10
N VAL A 85 -7.43 -3.47 -10.22
CA VAL A 85 -7.70 -2.63 -11.40
C VAL A 85 -9.14 -2.78 -11.91
N VAL A 86 -9.68 -4.00 -11.89
CA VAL A 86 -11.08 -4.26 -12.26
C VAL A 86 -12.05 -3.64 -11.25
N PHE A 87 -11.76 -3.76 -9.96
CA PHE A 87 -12.61 -3.27 -8.87
C PHE A 87 -12.47 -1.76 -8.58
N VAL A 88 -11.40 -1.10 -9.05
CA VAL A 88 -11.15 0.34 -8.86
C VAL A 88 -12.33 1.18 -9.36
N LYS A 89 -12.99 0.78 -10.47
CA LYS A 89 -14.20 1.48 -10.95
C LYS A 89 -15.35 1.44 -9.95
N LYS A 90 -15.50 0.33 -9.22
CA LYS A 90 -16.54 0.14 -8.21
C LYS A 90 -16.18 0.83 -6.88
N LEU A 91 -14.91 0.80 -6.50
CA LEU A 91 -14.38 1.54 -5.35
C LEU A 91 -14.52 3.06 -5.56
N LYS A 92 -14.18 3.58 -6.74
CA LYS A 92 -14.32 5.01 -7.11
C LYS A 92 -15.78 5.48 -7.08
N LYS A 93 -16.73 4.59 -7.40
CA LYS A 93 -18.16 4.88 -7.30
C LYS A 93 -18.62 4.98 -5.84
N LEU A 94 -18.02 4.20 -4.93
CA LEU A 94 -18.37 4.22 -3.51
C LEU A 94 -17.78 5.43 -2.77
N THR A 95 -16.63 5.95 -3.24
CA THR A 95 -15.97 7.11 -2.63
C THR A 95 -16.53 8.48 -3.03
N HIS A 96 -17.62 8.55 -3.83
CA HIS A 96 -18.45 9.75 -4.08
C HIS A 96 -17.70 11.11 -4.23
N GLY A 97 -16.52 11.14 -4.87
CA GLY A 97 -15.79 12.40 -5.09
C GLY A 97 -14.88 12.84 -3.94
N ALA A 98 -14.53 11.98 -2.98
CA ALA A 98 -13.48 12.27 -1.99
C ALA A 98 -12.07 12.47 -2.61
N ASP A 99 -11.95 12.28 -3.93
CA ASP A 99 -10.73 12.49 -4.72
C ASP A 99 -10.85 13.68 -5.71
N ASP A 100 -11.96 14.43 -5.67
CA ASP A 100 -12.05 15.70 -6.38
C ASP A 100 -11.15 16.69 -5.64
N ILE A 101 -10.03 17.01 -6.27
CA ILE A 101 -9.08 18.01 -5.80
C ILE A 101 -9.79 19.37 -5.90
N ASP A 102 -10.52 19.76 -4.85
CA ASP A 102 -10.87 21.17 -4.65
C ASP A 102 -9.55 21.89 -4.38
N HIS A 103 -9.01 22.55 -5.42
CA HIS A 103 -7.94 23.51 -5.32
C HIS A 103 -8.43 24.73 -4.52
N LYS A 104 -8.65 24.54 -3.21
CA LYS A 104 -8.68 25.65 -2.26
C LYS A 104 -7.52 25.45 -1.31
N VAL A 105 -6.41 26.07 -1.70
CA VAL A 105 -5.35 26.43 -0.76
C VAL A 105 -5.99 27.31 0.30
N VAL A 106 -6.42 26.70 1.40
CA VAL A 106 -6.79 27.46 2.59
C VAL A 106 -5.47 27.89 3.21
N ILE A 107 -5.07 29.12 2.89
CA ILE A 107 -4.03 29.81 3.64
C ILE A 107 -4.62 30.00 5.04
N VAL A 108 -4.14 29.18 5.99
CA VAL A 108 -4.42 29.39 7.40
C VAL A 108 -3.52 30.53 7.81
N GLU A 109 -4.09 31.74 7.84
CA GLU A 109 -3.48 32.89 8.50
C GLU A 109 -3.24 32.50 9.96
N ALA A 110 -2.00 32.63 10.42
CA ALA A 110 -1.64 32.41 11.81
C ALA A 110 -2.11 33.61 12.64
N GLU A 111 -3.07 33.38 13.54
CA GLU A 111 -3.26 34.17 14.76
C GLU A 111 -2.73 33.39 15.97
#